data_AF-A0A240C8S1-F1
#
_entry.id   AF-A0A240C8S1-F1
#
_cell.length_a   1.000
_cell.length_b   1.000
_cell.length_c   1.000
_cell.angle_alpha   90.00
_cell.angle_beta   90.00
_cell.angle_gamma   90.00
#
_symmetry.space_group_name_H-M   'P 1'
#
loop_
_entity.id
_entity.type
_entity.pdbx_description
1 polymer ?
#
loop_
_entity_poly.entity_id
_entity_poly.type
_entity_poly.pdbx_seq_one_letter_code
_entity_poly.pdbx_strand_id
1 'polypeptide(L)'
;MIDKGQMLSRHDFSKVNWGILAAAALLFTAGAALLLLPLLSNMDENAVLTLLQTGAATILLGCTLLALRHYLRPTLTYRLYEHGVRVFDDHSHKERFIPFEKIGDIYRFRGGRWFGGLFDVTAFRTSPDQPWCTVFSNVANSWRLADVIIDQQIQQRGPQALNALYQGDVLSFNCLGCGARWLWQLLLGDRKGTPTDTLRLSATLLSTPQGAIPIERIRALENQPQHGTIRLLDGQGNALFTIGYYSLLSADLFIALLEHMIYNRIPAYHTPAMTRQQF
;
A
#
# COMPACT_ATOMS: atom_id res chain seq x y z
N MET A 1 6.73 -13.89 25.82
CA MET A 1 6.18 -14.53 24.59
C MET A 1 5.17 -13.55 24.02
N ILE A 2 5.33 -13.06 22.78
CA ILE A 2 4.35 -12.11 22.21
C ILE A 2 3.06 -12.89 21.95
N ASP A 3 1.95 -12.44 22.53
CA ASP A 3 0.64 -12.98 22.21
C ASP A 3 0.26 -12.57 20.79
N LYS A 4 0.07 -13.57 19.93
CA LYS A 4 -0.26 -13.36 18.52
C LYS A 4 -1.77 -13.42 18.31
N GLY A 5 -2.53 -14.03 19.21
CA GLY A 5 -3.92 -14.43 18.96
C GLY A 5 -4.04 -15.52 17.90
N GLN A 6 -5.27 -15.79 17.44
CA GLN A 6 -5.56 -16.79 16.40
C GLN A 6 -5.11 -16.32 15.01
N MET A 7 -4.77 -17.28 14.14
CA MET A 7 -4.46 -16.99 12.74
C MET A 7 -5.77 -16.82 11.96
N LEU A 8 -5.96 -15.64 11.37
CA LEU A 8 -7.18 -15.29 10.64
C LEU A 8 -7.08 -15.63 9.16
N SER A 9 -5.93 -15.37 8.53
CA SER A 9 -5.74 -15.63 7.10
C SER A 9 -4.28 -15.74 6.68
N ARG A 10 -4.07 -16.40 5.54
CA ARG A 10 -2.77 -16.57 4.90
C ARG A 10 -2.74 -15.85 3.56
N HIS A 11 -1.65 -15.14 3.32
CA HIS A 11 -1.44 -14.27 2.17
C HIS A 11 -0.08 -14.58 1.55
N ASP A 12 -0.05 -15.66 0.76
CA ASP A 12 1.12 -16.07 -0.02
C ASP A 12 1.00 -15.59 -1.48
N PHE A 13 1.66 -16.26 -2.43
CA PHE A 13 1.55 -15.93 -3.86
C PHE A 13 0.12 -16.13 -4.40
N SER A 14 -0.39 -15.12 -5.12
CA SER A 14 -1.77 -15.05 -5.64
C SER A 14 -2.15 -16.26 -6.51
N LYS A 15 -3.45 -16.62 -6.50
CA LYS A 15 -4.03 -17.68 -7.36
C LYS A 15 -3.83 -17.43 -8.86
N VAL A 16 -3.59 -16.19 -9.29
CA VAL A 16 -3.23 -15.83 -10.69
C VAL A 16 -2.01 -16.63 -11.18
N ASN A 17 -1.15 -17.06 -10.27
CA ASN A 17 -0.06 -18.00 -10.49
C ASN A 17 -0.48 -19.31 -11.20
N TRP A 18 -1.64 -19.87 -10.87
CA TRP A 18 -2.12 -21.12 -11.48
C TRP A 18 -2.47 -20.94 -12.96
N GLY A 19 -2.98 -19.76 -13.34
CA GLY A 19 -3.25 -19.44 -14.74
C GLY A 19 -1.97 -19.41 -15.57
N ILE A 20 -0.90 -18.81 -15.05
CA ILE A 20 0.40 -18.77 -15.75
C ILE A 20 1.00 -20.17 -15.87
N LEU A 21 0.91 -21.00 -14.82
CA LEU A 21 1.35 -22.40 -14.85
C LEU A 21 0.57 -23.22 -15.88
N ALA A 22 -0.76 -23.10 -15.90
CA ALA A 22 -1.60 -23.80 -16.88
C ALA A 22 -1.30 -23.36 -18.32
N ALA A 23 -1.15 -22.05 -18.55
CA ALA A 23 -0.77 -21.52 -19.86
C ALA A 23 0.62 -22.00 -20.31
N ALA A 24 1.61 -21.98 -19.42
CA ALA A 24 2.95 -22.51 -19.73
C ALA A 24 2.91 -24.01 -20.05
N ALA A 25 2.15 -24.80 -19.27
CA ALA A 25 1.98 -26.22 -19.54
C ALA A 25 1.33 -26.48 -20.91
N LEU A 26 0.28 -25.73 -21.26
CA LEU A 26 -0.36 -25.82 -22.58
C LEU A 26 0.61 -25.49 -23.70
N LEU A 27 1.40 -24.42 -23.57
CA LEU A 27 2.41 -24.03 -24.56
C LEU A 27 3.49 -25.10 -24.72
N PHE A 28 3.95 -25.72 -23.63
CA PHE A 28 4.91 -26.82 -23.72
C PHE A 28 4.31 -28.05 -24.40
N THR A 29 3.07 -28.41 -24.08
CA THR A 29 2.40 -29.55 -24.74
C THR A 29 2.16 -29.29 -26.23
N ALA A 30 1.70 -28.10 -26.61
CA ALA A 30 1.47 -27.73 -27.99
C ALA A 30 2.79 -27.64 -28.77
N GLY A 31 3.81 -27.00 -28.19
CA GLY A 31 5.14 -26.91 -28.79
C GLY A 31 5.78 -28.28 -28.99
N ALA A 32 5.71 -29.17 -28.01
CA ALA A 32 6.20 -30.54 -28.13
C ALA A 32 5.45 -31.34 -29.22
N ALA A 33 4.12 -31.20 -29.30
CA ALA A 33 3.34 -31.84 -30.35
C ALA A 33 3.75 -31.35 -31.75
N LEU A 34 3.98 -30.04 -31.93
CA LEU A 34 4.45 -29.47 -33.19
C LEU A 34 5.85 -29.95 -33.59
N LEU A 35 6.73 -30.17 -32.61
CA LEU A 35 8.07 -30.73 -32.85
C LEU A 35 8.05 -32.21 -33.21
N LEU A 36 7.09 -32.98 -32.69
CA LEU A 36 6.97 -34.43 -32.94
C LEU A 36 6.17 -34.76 -34.20
N LEU A 37 5.26 -33.86 -34.64
CA LEU A 37 4.41 -34.08 -35.82
C LEU A 37 5.20 -34.48 -37.08
N PRO A 38 6.33 -33.82 -37.43
CA PRO A 38 7.12 -34.16 -38.61
C PRO A 38 7.68 -35.60 -38.60
N LEU A 39 7.87 -36.19 -37.42
CA LEU A 39 8.37 -37.57 -37.29
C LEU A 39 7.27 -38.62 -37.57
N LEU A 40 6.01 -38.21 -37.50
CA LEU A 40 4.84 -39.09 -37.60
C LEU A 40 4.16 -39.03 -38.98
N SER A 41 4.59 -38.11 -39.84
CA SER A 41 3.96 -37.85 -41.13
C SER A 41 4.99 -37.58 -42.22
N ASN A 42 4.75 -38.07 -43.43
CA ASN A 42 5.52 -37.69 -44.62
C ASN A 42 5.11 -36.26 -45.03
N MET A 43 5.93 -35.28 -44.69
CA MET A 43 5.70 -33.86 -44.99
C MET A 43 6.83 -33.30 -45.84
N ASP A 44 6.51 -32.27 -46.62
CA ASP A 44 7.51 -31.50 -47.38
C ASP A 44 8.46 -30.74 -46.45
N GLU A 45 9.70 -30.53 -46.89
CA GLU A 45 10.76 -29.88 -46.09
C GLU A 45 10.35 -28.49 -45.56
N ASN A 46 9.63 -27.70 -46.35
CA ASN A 46 9.14 -26.38 -45.93
C ASN A 46 8.10 -26.48 -44.81
N ALA A 47 7.26 -27.52 -44.84
CA ALA A 47 6.27 -27.79 -43.79
C ALA A 47 6.94 -28.31 -42.51
N VAL A 48 7.98 -29.14 -42.66
CA VAL A 48 8.81 -29.59 -41.52
C VAL A 48 9.50 -28.39 -40.86
N LEU A 49 10.12 -27.51 -41.65
CA LEU A 49 10.83 -26.33 -41.12
C LEU A 49 9.89 -25.36 -40.39
N THR A 50 8.71 -25.09 -40.96
CA THR A 50 7.71 -24.21 -40.33
C THR A 50 7.16 -24.79 -39.03
N LEU A 51 6.90 -26.10 -38.96
CA LEU A 51 6.51 -26.77 -37.72
C LEU A 51 7.60 -26.72 -36.65
N LEU A 52 8.86 -26.95 -37.02
CA LEU A 52 9.99 -26.87 -36.11
C LEU A 52 10.17 -25.45 -35.53
N GLN A 53 10.11 -24.43 -36.38
CA GLN A 53 10.20 -23.03 -35.95
C GLN A 53 9.05 -22.62 -35.04
N THR A 54 7.82 -23.00 -35.40
CA THR A 54 6.62 -22.70 -34.61
C THR A 54 6.65 -23.42 -33.27
N GLY A 55 7.03 -24.70 -33.26
CA GLY A 55 7.20 -25.49 -32.04
C GLY A 55 8.24 -24.91 -31.10
N ALA A 56 9.42 -24.55 -31.62
CA ALA A 56 10.48 -23.89 -30.85
C ALA A 56 10.05 -22.53 -30.29
N ALA A 57 9.41 -21.68 -31.10
CA ALA A 57 8.88 -20.39 -30.65
C ALA A 57 7.82 -20.56 -29.55
N THR A 58 6.95 -21.56 -29.66
CA THR A 58 5.91 -21.86 -28.65
C THR A 58 6.53 -22.28 -27.32
N ILE A 59 7.57 -23.12 -27.35
CA ILE A 59 8.31 -23.52 -26.14
C ILE A 59 9.01 -22.31 -25.51
N LEU A 60 9.65 -21.46 -26.32
CA LEU A 60 10.30 -20.24 -25.83
C LEU A 60 9.30 -19.29 -25.16
N LEU A 61 8.08 -19.17 -25.69
CA LEU A 61 6.99 -18.42 -25.05
C LEU A 61 6.65 -19.01 -23.68
N GLY A 62 6.53 -20.33 -23.57
CA GLY A 62 6.30 -21.04 -22.31
C GLY A 62 7.42 -20.78 -21.28
N CYS A 63 8.68 -20.86 -21.70
CA CYS A 63 9.84 -20.51 -20.86
C CYS A 63 9.80 -19.06 -20.40
N THR A 64 9.44 -18.13 -21.29
CA THR A 64 9.34 -16.70 -20.98
C THR A 64 8.27 -16.44 -19.91
N LEU A 65 7.11 -17.12 -20.00
CA LEU A 65 6.08 -17.03 -18.96
C LEU A 65 6.55 -17.58 -17.61
N LEU A 66 7.31 -18.67 -17.60
CA LEU A 66 7.90 -19.21 -16.36
C LEU A 66 8.95 -18.28 -15.75
N ALA A 67 9.79 -17.65 -16.59
CA ALA A 67 10.77 -16.66 -16.15
C ALA A 67 10.07 -15.42 -15.57
N LEU A 68 9.05 -14.89 -16.27
CA LEU A 68 8.24 -13.78 -15.81
C LEU A 68 7.56 -14.11 -14.47
N ARG A 69 6.99 -15.32 -14.34
CA ARG A 69 6.40 -15.81 -13.09
C ARG A 69 7.42 -15.83 -11.95
N HIS A 70 8.64 -16.29 -12.21
CA HIS A 70 9.70 -16.33 -11.21
C HIS A 70 10.04 -14.91 -10.74
N TYR A 71 10.16 -13.97 -11.67
CA TYR A 71 10.41 -12.56 -11.38
C TYR A 71 9.26 -11.89 -10.60
N LEU A 72 8.02 -12.28 -10.87
CA LEU A 72 6.83 -11.76 -10.19
C LEU A 72 6.56 -12.42 -8.83
N ARG A 73 7.39 -13.35 -8.35
CA ARG A 73 7.18 -13.94 -7.03
C ARG A 73 7.33 -12.87 -5.94
N PRO A 74 6.40 -12.81 -4.96
CA PRO A 74 6.51 -11.86 -3.87
C PRO A 74 7.72 -12.22 -3.01
N THR A 75 8.53 -11.22 -2.67
CA THR A 75 9.66 -11.38 -1.75
C THR A 75 9.19 -11.64 -0.31
N LEU A 76 8.03 -11.06 0.05
CA LEU A 76 7.43 -11.15 1.38
C LEU A 76 6.08 -11.87 1.32
N THR A 77 5.88 -12.82 2.24
CA THR A 77 4.59 -13.47 2.46
C THR A 77 4.04 -13.12 3.85
N TYR A 78 2.72 -13.11 3.99
CA TYR A 78 2.06 -12.58 5.17
C TYR A 78 1.10 -13.58 5.79
N ARG A 79 1.07 -13.62 7.12
CA ARG A 79 0.01 -14.29 7.89
C ARG A 79 -0.62 -13.28 8.82
N LEU A 80 -1.92 -13.13 8.66
CA LEU A 80 -2.73 -12.24 9.49
C LEU A 80 -3.12 -12.98 10.75
N TYR A 81 -2.86 -12.34 11.89
CA TYR A 81 -3.31 -12.77 13.20
C TYR A 81 -4.20 -11.69 13.81
N GLU A 82 -4.93 -12.02 14.88
CA GLU A 82 -5.81 -11.07 15.58
C GLU A 82 -5.08 -9.83 16.08
N HIS A 83 -3.85 -9.98 16.60
CA HIS A 83 -3.11 -8.88 17.21
C HIS A 83 -2.00 -8.28 16.31
N GLY A 84 -1.83 -8.81 15.10
CA GLY A 84 -0.81 -8.29 14.19
C GLY A 84 -0.57 -9.14 12.95
N VAL A 85 0.48 -8.78 12.23
CA VAL A 85 0.87 -9.45 10.99
C VAL A 85 2.22 -10.11 11.17
N ARG A 86 2.30 -11.39 10.82
CA ARG A 86 3.57 -12.07 10.67
C ARG A 86 4.05 -11.93 9.23
N VAL A 87 5.22 -11.34 9.06
CA VAL A 87 5.91 -11.17 7.79
C VAL A 87 7.00 -12.22 7.69
N PHE A 88 6.98 -12.96 6.60
CA PHE A 88 8.02 -13.92 6.23
C PHE A 88 8.79 -13.38 5.04
N ASP A 89 10.10 -13.33 5.16
CA ASP A 89 10.99 -13.04 4.05
C ASP A 89 11.47 -14.36 3.45
N ASP A 90 11.00 -14.64 2.23
CA ASP A 90 11.29 -15.89 1.53
C ASP A 90 12.77 -15.99 1.12
N HIS A 91 13.50 -14.86 1.02
CA HIS A 91 14.92 -14.85 0.64
C HIS A 91 15.84 -15.04 1.85
N SER A 92 15.56 -14.35 2.96
CA SER A 92 16.39 -14.45 4.17
C SER A 92 15.95 -15.55 5.14
N HIS A 93 14.81 -16.19 4.88
CA HIS A 93 14.13 -17.15 5.76
C HIS A 93 13.86 -16.58 7.17
N LYS A 94 13.79 -15.26 7.30
CA LYS A 94 13.50 -14.60 8.57
C LYS A 94 12.01 -14.36 8.70
N GLU A 95 11.49 -14.65 9.89
CA GLU A 95 10.14 -14.26 10.27
C GLU A 95 10.18 -13.08 11.24
N ARG A 96 9.24 -12.16 11.08
CA ARG A 96 9.02 -11.04 11.99
C ARG A 96 7.54 -10.90 12.28
N PHE A 97 7.18 -10.81 13.55
CA PHE A 97 5.82 -10.46 13.96
C PHE A 97 5.74 -8.97 14.25
N ILE A 98 4.78 -8.29 13.62
CA ILE A 98 4.52 -6.87 13.77
C ILE A 98 3.13 -6.72 14.39
N PRO A 99 3.04 -6.38 15.68
CA PRO A 99 1.77 -6.05 16.32
C PRO A 99 1.13 -4.81 15.67
N PHE A 100 -0.20 -4.78 15.57
CA PHE A 100 -0.90 -3.63 14.99
C PHE A 100 -0.64 -2.32 15.73
N GLU A 101 -0.56 -2.37 17.06
CA GLU A 101 -0.21 -1.23 17.92
C GLU A 101 1.13 -0.57 17.55
N LYS A 102 2.05 -1.33 16.95
CA LYS A 102 3.39 -0.85 16.59
C LYS A 102 3.44 -0.29 15.18
N ILE A 103 2.38 -0.40 14.38
CA ILE A 103 2.38 0.08 13.00
C ILE A 103 2.29 1.62 13.00
N GLY A 104 3.42 2.24 12.68
CA GLY A 104 3.61 3.68 12.69
C GLY A 104 3.09 4.31 11.41
N ASP A 105 3.74 3.97 10.30
CA ASP A 105 3.45 4.57 9.00
C ASP A 105 2.88 3.54 8.05
N ILE A 106 1.83 3.93 7.33
CA ILE A 106 1.29 3.20 6.19
C ILE A 106 1.43 4.09 4.97
N TYR A 107 1.83 3.52 3.85
CA TYR A 107 1.90 4.20 2.58
C TYR A 107 1.15 3.39 1.54
N ARG A 108 0.37 4.07 0.70
CA ARG A 108 -0.31 3.47 -0.44
C ARG A 108 0.20 4.08 -1.72
N PHE A 109 0.41 3.22 -2.70
CA PHE A 109 0.63 3.61 -4.07
C PHE A 109 -0.28 2.81 -4.98
N ARG A 110 -0.86 3.52 -5.94
CA ARG A 110 -1.67 2.92 -6.98
C ARG A 110 -0.93 3.04 -8.30
N GLY A 111 -0.66 1.89 -8.90
CA GLY A 111 -0.15 1.81 -10.26
C GLY A 111 -1.16 2.40 -11.23
N GLY A 112 -0.69 3.15 -12.23
CA GLY A 112 -1.57 3.73 -13.25
C GLY A 112 -2.52 2.69 -13.86
N ARG A 113 -3.74 3.13 -14.21
CA ARG A 113 -4.84 2.29 -14.72
C ARG A 113 -4.45 1.38 -15.88
N TRP A 114 -3.45 1.76 -16.67
CA TRP A 114 -2.89 1.03 -17.81
C TRP A 114 -2.33 -0.35 -17.46
N PHE A 115 -1.90 -0.56 -16.21
CA PHE A 115 -1.41 -1.86 -15.74
C PHE A 115 -2.44 -2.61 -14.89
N GLY A 116 -3.73 -2.24 -14.94
CA GLY A 116 -4.79 -2.98 -14.25
C GLY A 116 -4.60 -3.11 -12.73
N GLY A 117 -3.88 -2.20 -12.09
CA GLY A 117 -3.55 -2.28 -10.65
C GLY A 117 -2.46 -3.29 -10.30
N LEU A 118 -1.73 -3.84 -11.29
CA LEU A 118 -0.60 -4.75 -11.04
C LEU A 118 0.50 -4.13 -10.17
N PHE A 119 0.61 -2.80 -10.18
CA PHE A 119 1.56 -2.06 -9.34
C PHE A 119 0.90 -1.38 -8.14
N ASP A 120 -0.27 -1.86 -7.70
CA ASP A 120 -0.87 -1.38 -6.46
C ASP A 120 -0.09 -1.99 -5.29
N VAL A 121 0.40 -1.10 -4.42
CA VAL A 121 1.28 -1.44 -3.32
C VAL A 121 0.81 -0.75 -2.05
N THR A 122 0.73 -1.51 -0.98
CA THR A 122 0.60 -0.96 0.37
C THR A 122 1.88 -1.30 1.13
N ALA A 123 2.57 -0.31 1.65
CA ALA A 123 3.76 -0.48 2.46
C ALA A 123 3.47 -0.04 3.89
N PHE A 124 3.96 -0.76 4.89
CA PHE A 124 3.83 -0.35 6.28
C PHE A 124 5.13 -0.56 7.05
N ARG A 125 5.37 0.25 8.08
CA ARG A 125 6.54 0.13 8.97
C ARG A 125 6.20 0.54 10.39
N THR A 126 6.99 0.08 11.35
CA THR A 126 6.75 0.40 12.76
C THR A 126 7.25 1.78 13.17
N SER A 127 8.37 2.22 12.58
CA SER A 127 8.96 3.54 12.84
C SER A 127 9.79 3.99 11.63
N PRO A 128 10.17 5.28 11.55
CA PRO A 128 11.00 5.79 10.45
C PRO A 128 12.32 5.05 10.23
N ASP A 129 12.89 4.49 11.30
CA ASP A 129 14.16 3.75 11.27
C ASP A 129 14.01 2.29 10.85
N GLN A 130 12.78 1.78 10.81
CA GLN A 130 12.50 0.39 10.48
C GLN A 130 12.18 0.23 8.99
N PRO A 131 12.59 -0.89 8.36
CA PRO A 131 12.35 -1.12 6.96
C PRO A 131 10.86 -1.26 6.66
N TRP A 132 10.47 -0.85 5.46
CA TRP A 132 9.13 -1.05 4.93
C TRP A 132 8.83 -2.54 4.72
N CYS A 133 7.61 -2.94 5.07
CA CYS A 133 7.00 -4.20 4.70
C CYS A 133 6.02 -3.94 3.55
N THR A 134 6.31 -4.44 2.36
CA THR A 134 5.60 -4.12 1.11
C THR A 134 4.62 -5.21 0.68
N VAL A 135 3.33 -4.91 0.75
CA VAL A 135 2.23 -5.76 0.27
C VAL A 135 1.90 -5.37 -1.17
N PHE A 136 2.39 -6.16 -2.11
CA PHE A 136 2.11 -6.00 -3.55
C PHE A 136 0.82 -6.71 -3.97
N SER A 137 0.26 -6.28 -5.10
CA SER A 137 -0.94 -6.89 -5.73
C SER A 137 -0.78 -8.39 -6.04
N ASN A 138 0.45 -8.88 -6.25
CA ASN A 138 0.78 -10.28 -6.51
C ASN A 138 0.63 -11.20 -5.28
N VAL A 139 0.42 -10.64 -4.10
CA VAL A 139 0.09 -11.37 -2.87
C VAL A 139 -1.41 -11.71 -2.85
N ALA A 140 -1.75 -12.94 -2.48
CA ALA A 140 -3.12 -13.41 -2.38
C ALA A 140 -3.92 -12.56 -1.38
N ASN A 141 -5.10 -12.08 -1.80
CA ASN A 141 -5.97 -11.22 -0.98
C ASN A 141 -5.23 -9.99 -0.41
N SER A 142 -4.27 -9.43 -1.16
CA SER A 142 -3.47 -8.26 -0.78
C SER A 142 -4.32 -7.05 -0.39
N TRP A 143 -5.41 -6.80 -1.12
CA TRP A 143 -6.39 -5.74 -0.81
C TRP A 143 -6.98 -5.90 0.59
N ARG A 144 -7.53 -7.08 0.90
CA ARG A 144 -8.10 -7.37 2.21
C ARG A 144 -7.05 -7.25 3.33
N LEU A 145 -5.82 -7.68 3.08
CA LEU A 145 -4.74 -7.54 4.05
C LEU A 145 -4.43 -6.05 4.31
N ALA A 146 -4.31 -5.25 3.25
CA ALA A 146 -4.06 -3.82 3.35
C ALA A 146 -5.18 -3.11 4.11
N ASP A 147 -6.45 -3.39 3.78
CA ASP A 147 -7.61 -2.81 4.45
C ASP A 147 -7.62 -3.15 5.95
N VAL A 148 -7.38 -4.42 6.32
CA VAL A 148 -7.30 -4.81 7.74
C VAL A 148 -6.16 -4.08 8.47
N ILE A 149 -4.99 -3.93 7.85
CA ILE A 149 -3.86 -3.21 8.46
C ILE A 149 -4.22 -1.74 8.71
N ILE A 150 -4.90 -1.11 7.75
CA ILE A 150 -5.37 0.28 7.86
C ILE A 150 -6.43 0.41 8.95
N ASP A 151 -7.44 -0.44 8.94
CA ASP A 151 -8.51 -0.45 9.94
C ASP A 151 -7.96 -0.63 11.35
N GLN A 152 -7.01 -1.55 11.51
CA GLN A 152 -6.34 -1.78 12.80
C GLN A 152 -5.48 -0.59 13.22
N GLN A 153 -4.80 0.10 12.29
CA GLN A 153 -4.10 1.33 12.62
C GLN A 153 -5.07 2.39 13.15
N ILE A 154 -6.21 2.59 12.48
CA ILE A 154 -7.22 3.58 12.88
C ILE A 154 -7.83 3.20 14.24
N GLN A 155 -8.19 1.93 14.45
CA GLN A 155 -8.79 1.48 15.71
C GLN A 155 -7.84 1.58 16.90
N GLN A 156 -6.56 1.25 16.73
CA GLN A 156 -5.59 1.22 17.82
C GLN A 156 -4.98 2.61 18.07
N ARG A 157 -4.59 3.33 17.02
CA ARG A 157 -3.89 4.63 17.13
C ARG A 157 -4.82 5.83 17.05
N GLY A 158 -5.99 5.71 16.43
CA GLY A 158 -6.97 6.80 16.29
C GLY A 158 -7.35 7.42 17.64
N PRO A 159 -7.81 6.63 18.64
CA PRO A 159 -8.17 7.18 19.95
C PRO A 159 -6.99 7.85 20.66
N GLN A 160 -5.79 7.27 20.56
CA GLN A 160 -4.58 7.83 21.18
C GLN A 160 -4.16 9.14 20.53
N ALA A 161 -4.15 9.18 19.20
CA ALA A 161 -3.86 10.38 18.41
C ALA A 161 -4.88 11.49 18.69
N LEU A 162 -6.16 11.14 18.78
CA LEU A 162 -7.22 12.07 19.10
C LEU A 162 -7.08 12.63 20.52
N ASN A 163 -6.77 11.78 21.52
CA ASN A 163 -6.50 12.23 22.89
C ASN A 163 -5.29 13.17 22.96
N ALA A 164 -4.22 12.89 22.21
CA ALA A 164 -3.07 13.78 22.11
C ALA A 164 -3.47 15.14 21.53
N LEU A 165 -4.27 15.16 20.46
CA LEU A 165 -4.81 16.40 19.88
C LEU A 165 -5.63 17.18 20.93
N TYR A 166 -6.52 16.51 21.68
CA TYR A 166 -7.30 17.15 22.76
C TYR A 166 -6.42 17.73 23.88
N GLN A 167 -5.26 17.12 24.15
CA GLN A 167 -4.29 17.62 25.13
C GLN A 167 -3.44 18.79 24.62
N GLY A 168 -3.59 19.16 23.34
CA GLY A 168 -2.85 20.25 22.70
C GLY A 168 -1.58 19.81 21.99
N ASP A 169 -1.33 18.50 21.88
CA ASP A 169 -0.19 17.99 21.13
C ASP A 169 -0.38 18.20 19.62
N VAL A 170 0.74 18.20 18.91
CA VAL A 170 0.79 18.37 17.46
C VAL A 170 1.24 17.07 16.81
N LEU A 171 0.35 16.48 16.01
CA LEU A 171 0.63 15.28 15.23
C LEU A 171 1.28 15.65 13.91
N SER A 172 2.32 14.92 13.53
CA SER A 172 3.03 15.13 12.26
C SER A 172 2.72 14.02 11.27
N PHE A 173 2.25 14.38 10.08
CA PHE A 173 2.03 13.49 8.95
C PHE A 173 3.01 13.83 7.84
N ASN A 174 3.84 12.86 7.48
CA ASN A 174 4.86 13.07 6.46
C ASN A 174 4.28 12.84 5.06
N CYS A 175 4.70 13.69 4.14
CA CYS A 175 4.40 13.58 2.73
C CYS A 175 5.62 13.07 1.99
N LEU A 176 5.38 12.19 1.02
CA LEU A 176 6.37 11.66 0.10
C LEU A 176 6.04 12.17 -1.30
N GLY A 177 7.07 12.57 -2.04
CA GLY A 177 6.92 12.93 -3.44
C GLY A 177 6.27 11.79 -4.23
N CYS A 178 5.13 12.08 -4.87
CA CYS A 178 4.48 11.14 -5.79
C CYS A 178 5.41 10.86 -6.98
N GLY A 179 5.87 9.62 -7.13
CA GLY A 179 6.64 9.26 -8.32
C GLY A 179 7.05 7.79 -8.38
N ALA A 180 7.16 7.28 -9.60
CA ALA A 180 7.69 5.94 -9.88
C ALA A 180 9.08 5.73 -9.27
N ARG A 181 9.88 6.80 -9.13
CA ARG A 181 11.21 6.74 -8.49
C ARG A 181 11.14 6.24 -7.04
N TRP A 182 10.11 6.64 -6.29
CA TRP A 182 9.93 6.18 -4.91
C TRP A 182 9.48 4.71 -4.85
N LEU A 183 8.59 4.30 -5.76
CA LEU A 183 8.24 2.88 -5.94
C LEU A 183 9.49 2.03 -6.26
N TRP A 184 10.35 2.52 -7.16
CA TRP A 184 11.62 1.85 -7.47
C TRP A 184 12.54 1.78 -6.25
N GLN A 185 12.65 2.83 -5.45
CA GLN A 185 13.43 2.79 -4.19
C GLN A 185 12.88 1.77 -3.19
N LEU A 186 11.54 1.66 -3.06
CA LEU A 186 10.93 0.59 -2.26
C LEU A 186 11.26 -0.80 -2.80
N LEU A 187 11.18 -1.00 -4.11
CA LEU A 187 11.46 -2.28 -4.78
C LEU A 187 12.93 -2.68 -4.66
N LEU A 188 13.85 -1.72 -4.79
CA LEU A 188 15.30 -1.90 -4.68
C LEU A 188 15.79 -1.97 -3.22
N GLY A 189 14.90 -1.79 -2.23
CA GLY A 189 15.24 -1.86 -0.82
C GLY A 189 16.07 -0.68 -0.31
N ASP A 190 16.10 0.45 -1.03
CA ASP A 190 16.74 1.67 -0.55
C ASP A 190 15.82 2.33 0.49
N ARG A 191 16.26 2.25 1.76
CA ARG A 191 15.40 2.27 2.94
C ARG A 191 15.01 3.65 3.45
N LYS A 192 15.47 4.73 2.82
CA LYS A 192 15.30 6.09 3.35
C LYS A 192 14.68 7.03 2.32
N GLY A 193 13.38 6.86 2.10
CA GLY A 193 12.59 7.93 1.50
C GLY A 193 12.62 9.15 2.42
N THR A 194 13.26 10.24 1.99
CA THR A 194 13.25 11.51 2.72
C THR A 194 11.86 12.13 2.59
N PRO A 195 11.16 12.42 3.71
CA PRO A 195 9.93 13.20 3.67
C PRO A 195 10.18 14.50 2.90
N THR A 196 9.32 14.78 1.92
CA THR A 196 9.43 16.01 1.11
C THR A 196 8.79 17.16 1.87
N ASP A 197 7.65 16.90 2.50
CA ASP A 197 6.90 17.86 3.30
C ASP A 197 6.33 17.18 4.55
N THR A 198 5.94 17.97 5.55
CA THR A 198 5.27 17.47 6.76
C THR A 198 4.05 18.34 7.05
N LEU A 199 2.88 17.72 7.14
CA LEU A 199 1.68 18.34 7.67
C LEU A 199 1.67 18.21 9.18
N ARG A 200 1.33 19.29 9.88
CA ARG A 200 1.20 19.29 11.35
C ARG A 200 -0.23 19.58 11.73
N LEU A 201 -0.87 18.63 12.40
CA LEU A 201 -2.24 18.71 12.85
C LEU A 201 -2.26 18.96 14.35
N SER A 202 -2.90 20.05 14.78
CA SER A 202 -3.27 20.31 16.17
C SER A 202 -4.80 20.42 16.29
N ALA A 203 -5.34 20.47 17.50
CA ALA A 203 -6.78 20.65 17.72
C ALA A 203 -7.39 21.88 17.02
N THR A 204 -6.59 22.93 16.76
CA THR A 204 -7.06 24.21 16.24
C THR A 204 -6.56 24.53 14.83
N LEU A 205 -5.40 24.00 14.44
CA LEU A 205 -4.70 24.40 13.23
C LEU A 205 -4.18 23.17 12.48
N LEU A 206 -4.32 23.21 11.16
CA LEU A 206 -3.57 22.38 10.23
C LEU A 206 -2.47 23.24 9.60
N SER A 207 -1.23 23.02 10.01
CA SER A 207 -0.07 23.68 9.40
C SER A 207 0.43 22.88 8.22
N THR A 208 0.41 23.51 7.06
CA THR A 208 0.90 22.99 5.79
C THR A 208 2.14 23.80 5.35
N PRO A 209 2.94 23.31 4.39
CA PRO A 209 4.04 24.10 3.82
C PRO A 209 3.58 25.43 3.21
N GLN A 210 2.32 25.52 2.79
CA GLN A 210 1.72 26.69 2.13
C GLN A 210 1.11 27.69 3.12
N GLY A 211 0.93 27.30 4.38
CA GLY A 211 0.31 28.12 5.42
C GLY A 211 -0.47 27.31 6.46
N ALA A 212 -0.90 28.00 7.51
CA ALA A 212 -1.73 27.42 8.57
C ALA A 212 -3.21 27.64 8.28
N ILE A 213 -4.00 26.57 8.40
CA ILE A 213 -5.44 26.56 8.15
C ILE A 213 -6.16 26.27 9.47
N PRO A 214 -6.97 27.21 9.99
CA PRO A 214 -7.80 26.95 11.15
C PRO A 214 -8.80 25.82 10.88
N ILE A 215 -8.87 24.83 11.77
CA ILE A 215 -9.77 23.67 11.65
C ILE A 215 -11.24 24.14 11.59
N GLU A 216 -11.58 25.24 12.26
CA GLU A 216 -12.90 25.87 12.22
C GLU A 216 -13.38 26.24 10.80
N ARG A 217 -12.44 26.62 9.91
CA ARG A 217 -12.76 27.01 8.53
C ARG A 217 -13.07 25.80 7.65
N ILE A 218 -12.58 24.63 8.02
CA ILE A 218 -12.85 23.40 7.31
C ILE A 218 -14.27 22.93 7.67
N ARG A 219 -15.13 22.88 6.65
CA ARG A 219 -16.52 22.44 6.79
C ARG A 219 -16.75 21.03 6.29
N ALA A 220 -16.03 20.62 5.25
CA ALA A 220 -16.11 19.28 4.71
C ALA A 220 -14.72 18.81 4.28
N LEU A 221 -14.53 17.49 4.38
CA LEU A 221 -13.41 16.78 3.79
C LEU A 221 -13.97 15.96 2.64
N GLU A 222 -13.47 16.20 1.43
CA GLU A 222 -13.78 15.38 0.27
C GLU A 222 -12.59 14.44 0.02
N ASN A 223 -12.83 13.16 0.25
CA ASN A 223 -11.91 12.09 -0.10
C ASN A 223 -12.42 11.42 -1.37
N GLN A 224 -11.67 11.54 -2.47
CA GLN A 224 -11.93 10.77 -3.68
C GLN A 224 -10.74 9.83 -3.93
N PRO A 225 -10.74 8.62 -3.34
CA PRO A 225 -9.64 7.65 -3.51
C PRO A 225 -9.39 7.28 -4.98
N GLN A 226 -10.43 7.38 -5.82
CA GLN A 226 -10.35 7.15 -7.26
C GLN A 226 -9.56 8.24 -8.00
N HIS A 227 -9.70 9.49 -7.57
CA HIS A 227 -8.93 10.64 -8.08
C HIS A 227 -7.61 10.82 -7.35
N GLY A 228 -7.39 10.09 -6.25
CA GLY A 228 -6.15 10.10 -5.49
C GLY A 228 -5.90 11.43 -4.80
N THR A 229 -6.95 12.19 -4.47
CA THR A 229 -6.87 13.51 -3.86
C THR A 229 -7.73 13.60 -2.61
N ILE A 230 -7.21 14.37 -1.64
CA ILE A 230 -7.89 14.77 -0.41
C ILE A 230 -8.06 16.28 -0.51
N ARG A 231 -9.30 16.76 -0.44
CA ARG A 231 -9.64 18.19 -0.52
C ARG A 231 -10.31 18.63 0.78
N LEU A 232 -9.82 19.72 1.34
CA LEU A 232 -10.44 20.37 2.51
C LEU A 232 -11.24 21.56 2.00
N LEU A 233 -12.54 21.58 2.29
CA LEU A 233 -13.47 22.56 1.75
C LEU A 233 -13.92 23.55 2.84
N ASP A 234 -14.08 24.81 2.46
CA ASP A 234 -14.72 25.82 3.30
C ASP A 234 -16.26 25.70 3.29
N GLY A 235 -16.94 26.61 3.98
CA GLY A 235 -18.41 26.63 4.02
C GLY A 235 -19.10 27.03 2.73
N GLN A 236 -18.34 27.50 1.72
CA GLN A 236 -18.83 27.86 0.39
C GLN A 236 -18.55 26.75 -0.63
N GLY A 237 -17.84 25.68 -0.22
CA GLY A 237 -17.42 24.59 -1.09
C GLY A 237 -16.10 24.84 -1.84
N ASN A 238 -15.36 25.91 -1.52
CA ASN A 238 -14.05 26.16 -2.12
C ASN A 238 -12.98 25.33 -1.43
N ALA A 239 -12.00 24.85 -2.20
CA ALA A 239 -10.88 24.09 -1.66
C ALA A 239 -9.90 25.03 -0.93
N LEU A 240 -9.83 24.90 0.40
CA LEU A 240 -8.82 25.55 1.25
C LEU A 240 -7.45 24.89 1.10
N PHE A 241 -7.44 23.57 0.87
CA PHE A 241 -6.23 22.78 0.71
C PHE A 241 -6.51 21.53 -0.10
N THR A 242 -5.53 21.11 -0.90
CA THR A 242 -5.59 19.88 -1.68
C THR A 242 -4.26 19.15 -1.57
N ILE A 243 -4.30 17.85 -1.25
CA ILE A 243 -3.12 16.99 -1.21
C ILE A 243 -3.42 15.65 -1.90
N GLY A 244 -2.40 15.01 -2.47
CA GLY A 244 -2.52 13.67 -3.01
C GLY A 244 -2.68 12.63 -1.90
N TYR A 245 -3.69 11.78 -1.99
CA TYR A 245 -3.90 10.65 -1.08
C TYR A 245 -2.67 9.73 -1.05
N TYR A 246 -2.12 9.38 -2.23
CA TYR A 246 -0.93 8.54 -2.36
C TYR A 246 0.41 9.26 -2.08
N SER A 247 0.38 10.55 -1.73
CA SER A 247 1.57 11.26 -1.23
C SER A 247 1.65 11.29 0.29
N LEU A 248 0.55 11.01 1.00
CA LEU A 248 0.48 11.20 2.45
C LEU A 248 0.70 9.87 3.19
N LEU A 249 1.64 9.86 4.14
CA LEU A 249 1.80 8.73 5.06
C LEU A 249 0.62 8.68 6.03
N SER A 250 0.09 7.47 6.23
CA SER A 250 -1.07 7.18 7.07
C SER A 250 -2.26 8.08 6.72
N ALA A 251 -2.51 8.24 5.41
CA ALA A 251 -3.56 9.10 4.88
C ALA A 251 -4.94 8.78 5.46
N ASP A 252 -5.28 7.51 5.63
CA ASP A 252 -6.57 7.09 6.19
C ASP A 252 -6.72 7.50 7.67
N LEU A 253 -5.64 7.39 8.47
CA LEU A 253 -5.63 7.88 9.84
C LEU A 253 -5.78 9.42 9.88
N PHE A 254 -5.09 10.14 9.01
CA PHE A 254 -5.24 11.59 8.89
C PHE A 254 -6.68 12.00 8.56
N ILE A 255 -7.30 11.33 7.59
CA ILE A 255 -8.68 11.57 7.18
C ILE A 255 -9.63 11.27 8.34
N ALA A 256 -9.51 10.10 8.99
CA ALA A 256 -10.38 9.72 10.10
C ALA A 256 -10.30 10.71 11.27
N LEU A 257 -9.10 11.20 11.59
CA LEU A 257 -8.93 12.24 12.61
C LEU A 257 -9.58 13.56 12.19
N LEU A 258 -9.34 14.05 10.98
CA LEU A 258 -9.94 15.29 10.51
C LEU A 258 -11.46 15.22 10.43
N GLU A 259 -12.02 14.13 9.91
CA GLU A 259 -13.47 13.91 9.87
C GLU A 259 -14.07 13.95 11.28
N HIS A 260 -13.44 13.27 12.24
CA HIS A 260 -13.85 13.31 13.63
C HIS A 260 -13.77 14.73 14.21
N MET A 261 -12.70 15.47 13.92
CA MET A 261 -12.50 16.84 14.37
C MET A 261 -13.55 17.81 13.80
N ILE A 262 -13.89 17.65 12.52
CA ILE A 262 -14.87 18.47 11.80
C ILE A 262 -16.28 18.17 12.31
N TYR A 263 -16.62 16.88 12.48
CA TYR A 263 -17.94 16.44 12.93
C TYR A 263 -18.21 16.82 14.38
N ASN A 264 -17.27 16.52 15.27
CA ASN A 264 -17.43 16.80 16.70
C ASN A 264 -17.07 18.23 17.10
N ARG A 265 -16.59 19.06 16.15
CA ARG A 265 -16.19 20.46 16.37
C ARG A 265 -15.41 20.58 17.67
N ILE A 266 -14.33 19.81 17.79
CA ILE A 266 -13.53 19.68 19.02
C ILE A 266 -13.49 21.06 19.70
N PRO A 267 -14.09 21.20 20.90
CA PRO A 267 -14.22 22.49 21.53
C PRO A 267 -12.83 22.88 22.03
N ALA A 268 -12.04 23.51 21.18
CA ALA A 268 -10.90 24.32 21.60
C ALA A 268 -11.36 25.62 22.29
N TYR A 269 -12.67 25.81 22.45
CA TYR A 269 -13.27 26.90 23.18
C TYR A 269 -13.58 26.41 24.61
N HIS A 270 -12.62 26.59 25.52
CA HIS A 270 -12.69 26.76 26.99
C HIS A 270 -11.26 26.43 27.48
N THR A 271 -10.31 27.37 27.52
CA THR A 271 -10.27 28.51 28.45
C THR A 271 -9.41 29.66 27.89
N PRO A 272 -9.96 30.87 27.68
CA PRO A 272 -9.13 32.07 27.67
C PRO A 272 -8.83 32.46 29.12
N ALA A 273 -7.55 32.67 29.42
CA ALA A 273 -7.03 33.49 30.51
C ALA A 273 -7.87 33.54 31.82
N MET A 274 -7.52 32.72 32.82
CA MET A 274 -7.50 33.26 34.19
C MET A 274 -6.09 33.74 34.47
N THR A 275 -5.90 35.03 34.21
CA THR A 275 -5.06 35.91 35.02
C THR A 275 -5.08 35.44 36.48
N ARG A 276 -3.99 34.81 36.93
CA ARG A 276 -3.64 34.83 38.35
C ARG A 276 -3.33 36.29 38.68
N GLN A 277 -4.36 37.03 39.10
CA GLN A 277 -4.16 38.24 39.86
C GLN A 277 -3.43 37.83 41.15
N GLN A 278 -2.30 38.48 41.36
CA GLN A 278 -1.64 38.53 42.65
C GLN A 278 -2.59 39.17 43.66
N PHE A 279 -2.91 38.45 44.74
CA PHE A 279 -3.03 38.98 46.10
C PHE A 279 -2.64 37.85 47.05
#